data_AF-A0A345IJE3-F1
#
_entry.id   AF-A0A345IJE3-F1
#
_cell.length_a   1.000
_cell.length_b   1.000
_cell.length_c   1.000
_cell.angle_alpha   90.00
_cell.angle_beta   90.00
_cell.angle_gamma   90.00
#
_symmetry.space_group_name_H-M   'P 1'
#
loop_
_entity.id
_entity.type
_entity.pdbx_description
1 polymer ?
#
loop_
_entity_poly.entity_id
_entity_poly.type
_entity_poly.pdbx_seq_one_letter_code
_entity_poly.pdbx_strand_id
1 'polypeptide(L)'
;MKRLSMKALLGGAVLTSALVSCGQGSPAPDLGGLPPLATGITVRFDAAPADTYLTLSTEGGEVVYQKAVGEGARSFTPDLNDWRNLSSRAAPIKLSSGVTTEALLFLKWGMFQDKNKSGKPDEGEWLDRMTHDRVTYAEKAVKVEFDTEAPPMHHNWTLNQGWSRAEHYVYRPLGSGTFQRLWRSTALWDFWLHPATPLTSM
;
A
#
# COMPACT_ATOMS: atom_id res chain seq x y z
N MET A 1 -14.79 79.32 24.84
CA MET A 1 -16.25 79.56 24.88
C MET A 1 -16.81 79.52 23.47
N LYS A 2 -17.63 78.52 23.14
CA LYS A 2 -18.93 78.67 22.44
C LYS A 2 -19.50 77.27 22.18
N ARG A 3 -20.71 77.08 22.70
CA ARG A 3 -21.55 75.88 22.57
C ARG A 3 -22.48 76.01 21.35
N LEU A 4 -23.17 74.89 21.08
CA LEU A 4 -24.43 74.72 20.34
C LEU A 4 -24.27 74.57 18.81
N SER A 5 -25.01 73.72 18.10
CA SER A 5 -26.24 73.00 18.45
C SER A 5 -26.54 71.81 17.53
N MET A 6 -27.34 70.93 18.10
CA MET A 6 -28.01 69.71 17.64
C MET A 6 -29.05 69.95 16.52
N LYS A 7 -29.25 68.96 15.64
CA LYS A 7 -30.54 68.49 15.04
C LYS A 7 -30.20 67.38 14.01
N ALA A 8 -30.38 66.10 14.32
CA ALA A 8 -31.65 65.34 14.31
C ALA A 8 -32.21 65.13 12.88
N LEU A 9 -32.05 63.92 12.35
CA LEU A 9 -33.05 63.31 11.48
C LEU A 9 -33.26 61.85 11.90
N LEU A 10 -34.53 61.56 12.18
CA LEU A 10 -35.07 60.28 12.61
C LEU A 10 -35.26 59.33 11.42
N GLY A 11 -35.24 58.04 11.74
CA GLY A 11 -35.77 56.93 10.95
C GLY A 11 -35.05 55.65 11.39
N GLY A 12 -35.57 54.80 12.26
CA GLY A 12 -36.95 54.36 12.41
C GLY A 12 -37.15 53.06 11.63
N ALA A 13 -36.65 51.94 12.14
CA ALA A 13 -37.12 50.60 11.75
C ALA A 13 -36.76 49.57 12.83
N VAL A 14 -37.79 48.96 13.38
CA VAL A 14 -37.82 47.92 14.40
C VAL A 14 -37.28 46.61 13.82
N LEU A 15 -36.25 46.01 14.44
CA LEU A 15 -35.84 44.63 14.15
C LEU A 15 -36.74 43.66 14.93
N THR A 16 -37.84 43.23 14.32
CA THR A 16 -38.54 42.00 14.70
C THR A 16 -39.01 41.30 13.42
N SER A 17 -38.34 40.21 13.05
CA SER A 17 -38.81 39.19 12.09
C SER A 17 -37.98 37.94 12.37
N ALA A 18 -38.47 37.07 13.24
CA ALA A 18 -39.22 35.87 12.89
C ALA A 18 -38.28 34.71 12.48
N LEU A 19 -38.00 33.84 13.46
CA LEU A 19 -37.51 32.47 13.22
C LEU A 19 -38.61 31.71 12.49
N VAL A 20 -38.54 31.69 11.16
CA VAL A 20 -39.38 30.83 10.33
C VAL A 20 -38.55 29.61 9.93
N SER A 21 -38.93 28.49 10.51
CA SER A 21 -38.63 27.15 10.03
C SER A 21 -39.14 27.00 8.59
N CYS A 22 -38.23 26.75 7.66
CA CYS A 22 -38.55 26.13 6.38
C CYS A 22 -37.66 24.89 6.24
N GLY A 23 -38.22 23.75 6.64
CA GLY A 23 -37.76 22.45 6.19
C GLY A 23 -37.91 22.38 4.68
N GLN A 24 -36.79 22.55 3.98
CA GLN A 24 -36.58 22.03 2.63
C GLN A 24 -35.36 21.14 2.74
N GLY A 25 -35.62 19.82 2.80
CA GLY A 25 -34.58 18.82 2.66
C GLY A 25 -33.85 19.10 1.35
N SER A 26 -32.62 19.59 1.47
CA SER A 26 -31.70 19.60 0.34
C SER A 26 -31.55 18.14 -0.09
N PRO A 27 -31.74 17.80 -1.38
CA PRO A 27 -31.37 16.47 -1.83
C PRO A 27 -29.90 16.27 -1.44
N ALA A 28 -29.61 15.12 -0.83
CA ALA A 28 -28.22 14.74 -0.57
C ALA A 28 -27.46 14.89 -1.89
N PRO A 29 -26.28 15.54 -1.90
CA PRO A 29 -25.50 15.63 -3.12
C PRO A 29 -25.27 14.20 -3.62
N ASP A 30 -25.64 13.96 -4.88
CA ASP A 30 -25.26 12.77 -5.61
C ASP A 30 -23.73 12.77 -5.67
N LEU A 31 -23.10 12.01 -4.77
CA LEU A 31 -21.65 11.83 -4.68
C LEU A 31 -21.18 10.87 -5.78
N GLY A 32 -21.65 11.12 -7.01
CA GLY A 32 -21.23 10.43 -8.21
C GLY A 32 -19.71 10.34 -8.23
N GLY A 33 -19.20 9.13 -8.02
CA GLY A 33 -17.79 8.79 -8.13
C GLY A 33 -16.87 9.72 -7.34
N LEU A 34 -17.06 9.85 -6.02
CA LEU A 34 -15.98 10.38 -5.18
C LEU A 34 -14.67 9.68 -5.58
N PRO A 35 -13.62 10.43 -5.97
CA PRO A 35 -12.36 9.82 -6.35
C PRO A 35 -11.88 8.97 -5.17
N PRO A 36 -11.38 7.76 -5.42
CA PRO A 36 -10.91 6.89 -4.33
C PRO A 36 -9.92 7.67 -3.48
N LEU A 37 -10.11 7.64 -2.16
CA LEU A 37 -9.18 8.26 -1.21
C LEU A 37 -7.78 7.76 -1.55
N ALA A 38 -6.81 8.67 -1.66
CA ALA A 38 -5.43 8.30 -1.90
C ALA A 38 -5.03 7.27 -0.85
N THR A 39 -4.86 6.02 -1.27
CA THR A 39 -4.56 4.90 -0.38
C THR A 39 -3.19 5.04 0.28
N GLY A 40 -2.41 6.05 -0.16
CA GLY A 40 -1.01 6.26 0.18
C GLY A 40 -0.09 5.35 -0.61
N ILE A 41 -0.63 4.41 -1.40
CA ILE A 41 0.13 3.38 -2.10
C ILE A 41 0.50 3.86 -3.50
N THR A 42 1.80 3.87 -3.79
CA THR A 42 2.32 4.11 -5.14
C THR A 42 3.24 2.96 -5.51
N VAL A 43 3.02 2.40 -6.69
CA VAL A 43 3.88 1.37 -7.25
C VAL A 43 4.49 1.93 -8.51
N ARG A 44 5.79 2.16 -8.50
CA ARG A 44 6.56 2.79 -9.59
C ARG A 44 7.31 1.73 -10.37
N PHE A 45 7.45 1.97 -11.66
CA PHE A 45 8.12 1.07 -12.60
C PHE A 45 8.60 1.86 -13.82
N ASP A 46 9.52 1.26 -14.59
CA ASP A 46 9.83 1.76 -15.93
C ASP A 46 8.60 1.67 -16.83
N ALA A 47 8.59 2.46 -17.91
CA ALA A 47 7.45 2.55 -18.83
C ALA A 47 6.90 1.16 -19.21
N ALA A 48 5.64 0.91 -18.87
CA ALA A 48 4.98 -0.37 -19.10
C ALA A 48 4.79 -0.61 -20.61
N PRO A 49 5.12 -1.81 -21.13
CA PRO A 49 4.70 -2.23 -22.47
C PRO A 49 3.18 -2.25 -22.64
N ALA A 50 2.70 -2.34 -23.88
CA ALA A 50 1.29 -2.66 -24.14
C ALA A 50 0.88 -3.98 -23.48
N ASP A 51 -0.38 -4.07 -23.07
CA ASP A 51 -0.99 -5.28 -22.48
C ASP A 51 -0.32 -5.77 -21.19
N THR A 52 0.14 -4.82 -20.36
CA THR A 52 0.82 -5.14 -19.12
C THR A 52 -0.14 -5.19 -17.94
N TYR A 53 0.09 -6.15 -17.05
CA TYR A 53 -0.60 -6.25 -15.76
C TYR A 53 0.38 -6.07 -14.61
N LEU A 54 -0.03 -5.32 -13.59
CA LEU A 54 0.62 -5.27 -12.29
C LEU A 54 -0.04 -6.29 -11.37
N THR A 55 0.76 -7.11 -10.70
CA THR A 55 0.28 -8.24 -9.90
C THR A 55 0.83 -8.26 -8.48
N LEU A 56 0.06 -8.84 -7.56
CA LEU A 56 0.61 -9.37 -6.31
C LEU A 56 0.55 -10.89 -6.35
N SER A 57 1.67 -11.51 -6.01
CA SER A 57 1.79 -12.96 -5.91
C SER A 57 2.17 -13.40 -4.51
N THR A 58 1.73 -14.59 -4.12
CA THR A 58 2.24 -15.28 -2.92
C THR A 58 3.69 -15.73 -3.13
N GLU A 59 4.38 -16.12 -2.05
CA GLU A 59 5.72 -16.74 -2.16
C GLU A 59 5.70 -18.04 -3.02
N GLY A 60 4.56 -18.72 -3.11
CA GLY A 60 4.36 -19.88 -3.98
C GLY A 60 4.13 -19.56 -5.46
N GLY A 61 4.12 -18.28 -5.84
CA GLY A 61 3.95 -17.84 -7.23
C GLY A 61 2.50 -17.67 -7.68
N GLU A 62 1.51 -17.96 -6.83
CA GLU A 62 0.10 -17.74 -7.14
C GLU A 62 -0.19 -16.24 -7.23
N VAL A 63 -0.72 -15.77 -8.36
CA VAL A 63 -1.24 -14.39 -8.51
C VAL A 63 -2.57 -14.27 -7.79
N VAL A 64 -2.62 -13.39 -6.78
CA VAL A 64 -3.82 -13.16 -5.94
C VAL A 64 -4.47 -11.79 -6.17
N TYR A 65 -3.79 -10.91 -6.88
CA TYR A 65 -4.31 -9.61 -7.32
C TYR A 65 -3.68 -9.25 -8.66
N GLN A 66 -4.47 -8.68 -9.56
CA GLN A 66 -3.98 -8.17 -10.84
C GLN A 66 -4.80 -6.96 -11.31
N LYS A 67 -4.13 -6.00 -11.93
CA LYS A 67 -4.76 -4.86 -12.63
C LYS A 67 -4.02 -4.56 -13.91
N ALA A 68 -4.78 -4.25 -14.97
CA ALA A 68 -4.21 -3.76 -16.21
C ALA A 68 -3.54 -2.39 -15.98
N VAL A 69 -2.40 -2.20 -16.62
CA VAL A 69 -1.61 -0.97 -16.62
C VAL A 69 -1.59 -0.43 -18.04
N GLY A 70 -1.85 0.87 -18.20
CA GLY A 70 -1.80 1.52 -19.51
C GLY A 70 -0.38 1.51 -20.09
N GLU A 71 -0.27 1.37 -21.41
CA GLU A 71 1.00 1.49 -22.12
C GLU A 71 1.68 2.83 -21.81
N GLY A 72 2.99 2.79 -21.57
CA GLY A 72 3.80 3.97 -21.25
C GLY A 72 3.65 4.47 -19.82
N ALA A 73 2.72 3.94 -19.02
CA ALA A 73 2.59 4.29 -17.61
C ALA A 73 3.87 3.93 -16.84
N ARG A 74 4.19 4.73 -15.82
CA ARG A 74 5.37 4.56 -14.95
C ARG A 74 5.03 4.38 -13.48
N SER A 75 3.75 4.41 -13.17
CA SER A 75 3.26 4.20 -11.83
C SER A 75 1.82 3.73 -11.84
N PHE A 76 1.42 3.06 -10.78
CA PHE A 76 0.05 2.66 -10.50
C PHE A 76 -0.27 2.93 -9.03
N THR A 77 -1.52 3.29 -8.75
CA THR A 77 -2.03 3.51 -7.38
C THR A 77 -3.10 2.46 -7.09
N PRO A 78 -2.74 1.36 -6.40
CA PRO A 78 -3.70 0.33 -6.01
C PRO A 78 -4.77 0.85 -5.04
N ASP A 79 -5.99 0.32 -5.16
CA ASP A 79 -7.02 0.49 -4.14
C ASP A 79 -6.86 -0.62 -3.07
N LEU A 80 -6.68 -0.22 -1.82
CA LEU A 80 -6.52 -1.14 -0.69
C LEU A 80 -7.82 -1.93 -0.42
N ASN A 81 -8.97 -1.42 -0.86
CA ASN A 81 -10.23 -2.16 -0.79
C ASN A 81 -10.22 -3.44 -1.63
N ASP A 82 -9.45 -3.48 -2.73
CA ASP A 82 -9.29 -4.68 -3.55
C ASP A 82 -8.64 -5.82 -2.74
N TRP A 83 -7.94 -5.50 -1.65
CA TRP A 83 -7.21 -6.48 -0.83
C TRP A 83 -7.99 -6.90 0.42
N ARG A 84 -9.19 -6.36 0.63
CA ARG A 84 -9.99 -6.61 1.84
C ARG A 84 -10.17 -8.10 2.14
N ASN A 85 -10.39 -8.90 1.11
CA ASN A 85 -10.58 -10.35 1.23
C ASN A 85 -9.26 -11.14 1.16
N LEU A 86 -8.14 -10.52 0.77
CA LEU A 86 -6.85 -11.21 0.71
C LEU A 86 -6.29 -11.51 2.09
N SER A 87 -6.67 -10.75 3.11
CA SER A 87 -6.22 -10.99 4.49
C SER A 87 -6.69 -12.33 5.05
N SER A 88 -7.77 -12.91 4.53
CA SER A 88 -8.24 -14.25 4.93
C SER A 88 -7.30 -15.37 4.50
N ARG A 89 -6.32 -15.07 3.63
CA ARG A 89 -5.27 -16.02 3.22
C ARG A 89 -4.06 -15.99 4.16
N ALA A 90 -4.03 -15.09 5.14
CA ALA A 90 -2.99 -15.07 6.15
C ALA A 90 -3.00 -16.38 6.95
N ALA A 91 -1.81 -16.90 7.23
CA ALA A 91 -1.64 -18.16 7.94
C ALA A 91 -0.50 -18.06 8.96
N PRO A 92 -0.61 -18.75 10.11
CA PRO A 92 0.50 -18.89 11.04
C PRO A 92 1.73 -19.51 10.37
N ILE A 93 2.90 -18.93 10.60
CA ILE A 93 4.17 -19.47 10.11
C ILE A 93 4.91 -20.12 11.27
N LYS A 94 5.27 -21.40 11.12
CA LYS A 94 6.15 -22.12 12.05
C LYS A 94 7.61 -21.78 11.74
N LEU A 95 8.28 -21.14 12.69
CA LEU A 95 9.67 -20.73 12.60
C LEU A 95 10.59 -21.92 12.93
N SER A 96 11.84 -21.86 12.48
CA SER A 96 12.88 -22.84 12.80
C SER A 96 13.20 -22.93 14.30
N SER A 97 12.96 -21.85 15.05
CA SER A 97 13.02 -21.84 16.53
C SER A 97 11.93 -22.70 17.20
N GLY A 98 10.97 -23.22 16.44
CA GLY A 98 9.81 -23.95 16.94
C GLY A 98 8.63 -23.06 17.35
N VAL A 99 8.82 -21.73 17.36
CA VAL A 99 7.75 -20.75 17.61
C VAL A 99 6.81 -20.69 16.40
N THR A 100 5.50 -20.64 16.67
CA THR A 100 4.49 -20.35 15.64
C THR A 100 4.07 -18.89 15.75
N THR A 101 4.17 -18.16 14.65
CA THR A 101 3.71 -16.76 14.56
C THR A 101 2.18 -16.68 14.51
N GLU A 102 1.64 -15.50 14.76
CA GLU A 102 0.25 -15.16 14.41
C GLU A 102 0.06 -15.23 12.88
N ALA A 103 -1.19 -15.13 12.40
CA ALA A 103 -1.43 -15.23 10.95
C ALA A 103 -0.77 -14.09 10.17
N LEU A 104 0.09 -14.46 9.22
CA LEU A 104 0.85 -13.57 8.36
C LEU A 104 0.58 -13.87 6.89
N LEU A 105 0.66 -12.85 6.05
CA LEU A 105 0.68 -12.97 4.60
C LEU A 105 1.75 -12.05 4.04
N PHE A 106 2.63 -12.60 3.20
CA PHE A 106 3.62 -11.85 2.44
C PHE A 106 3.28 -11.97 0.96
N LEU A 107 3.19 -10.82 0.28
CA LEU A 107 2.91 -10.71 -1.14
C LEU A 107 4.00 -9.93 -1.84
N LYS A 108 4.29 -10.32 -3.07
CA LYS A 108 5.31 -9.71 -3.92
C LYS A 108 4.69 -8.98 -5.09
N TRP A 109 5.16 -7.77 -5.37
CA TRP A 109 4.85 -7.10 -6.63
C TRP A 109 5.55 -7.79 -7.80
N GLY A 110 4.84 -7.91 -8.92
CA GLY A 110 5.39 -8.34 -10.20
C GLY A 110 4.64 -7.68 -11.35
N MET A 111 5.18 -7.82 -12.55
CA MET A 111 4.52 -7.40 -13.79
C MET A 111 4.68 -8.47 -14.86
N PHE A 112 3.64 -8.69 -15.65
CA PHE A 112 3.71 -9.54 -16.84
C PHE A 112 3.06 -8.82 -18.02
N GLN A 113 3.53 -9.14 -19.22
CA GLN A 113 2.95 -8.67 -20.48
C GLN A 113 2.12 -9.80 -21.08
N ASP A 114 0.81 -9.60 -21.17
CA ASP A 114 -0.15 -10.56 -21.73
C ASP A 114 -0.08 -10.57 -23.26
N LYS A 115 0.92 -11.26 -23.81
CA LYS A 115 1.19 -11.32 -25.25
C LYS A 115 0.13 -12.14 -25.97
N ASN A 116 -0.47 -13.10 -25.28
CA ASN A 116 -1.47 -14.01 -25.85
C ASN A 116 -2.93 -13.64 -25.54
N LYS A 117 -3.17 -12.56 -24.79
CA LYS A 117 -4.51 -12.04 -24.44
C LYS A 117 -5.33 -12.99 -23.55
N SER A 118 -4.66 -13.82 -22.76
CA SER A 118 -5.33 -14.76 -21.84
C SER A 118 -5.79 -14.10 -20.54
N GLY A 119 -5.27 -12.91 -20.22
CA GLY A 119 -5.45 -12.23 -18.95
C GLY A 119 -4.78 -12.93 -17.77
N LYS A 120 -3.85 -13.86 -18.04
CA LYS A 120 -3.10 -14.64 -17.06
C LYS A 120 -1.62 -14.67 -17.46
N PRO A 121 -0.70 -14.75 -16.48
CA PRO A 121 0.71 -14.84 -16.79
C PRO A 121 1.07 -16.23 -17.34
N ASP A 122 1.73 -16.27 -18.49
CA ASP A 122 2.33 -17.47 -19.04
C ASP A 122 3.88 -17.43 -19.04
N GLU A 123 4.50 -18.54 -19.41
CA GLU A 123 5.96 -18.66 -19.50
C GLU A 123 6.54 -17.63 -20.50
N GLY A 124 7.54 -16.87 -20.06
CA GLY A 124 8.17 -15.84 -20.89
C GLY A 124 7.39 -14.51 -21.00
N GLU A 125 6.29 -14.36 -20.27
CA GLU A 125 5.50 -13.12 -20.19
C GLU A 125 5.86 -12.25 -18.99
N TRP A 126 6.43 -12.84 -17.95
CA TRP A 126 6.92 -12.09 -16.79
C TRP A 126 7.99 -11.10 -17.20
N LEU A 127 7.78 -9.83 -16.84
CA LEU A 127 8.79 -8.81 -16.94
C LEU A 127 9.79 -9.01 -15.81
N ASP A 128 11.08 -8.85 -16.09
CA ASP A 128 12.11 -8.82 -15.04
C ASP A 128 11.99 -7.50 -14.27
N ARG A 129 11.00 -7.45 -13.37
CA ARG A 129 10.60 -6.30 -12.58
C ARG A 129 10.07 -6.81 -11.25
N MET A 130 10.77 -6.50 -10.17
CA MET A 130 10.33 -6.87 -8.82
C MET A 130 10.70 -5.81 -7.78
N THR A 131 10.00 -5.86 -6.64
CA THR A 131 10.41 -5.17 -5.42
C THR A 131 11.15 -6.15 -4.51
N HIS A 132 12.14 -5.65 -3.77
CA HIS A 132 12.67 -6.38 -2.62
C HIS A 132 11.65 -6.39 -1.48
N ASP A 133 11.00 -5.25 -1.27
CA ASP A 133 9.95 -5.05 -0.28
C ASP A 133 8.70 -5.89 -0.58
N ARG A 134 7.92 -6.13 0.46
CA ARG A 134 6.66 -6.90 0.35
C ARG A 134 5.48 -6.07 0.77
N VAL A 135 4.34 -6.40 0.18
CA VAL A 135 3.05 -6.09 0.78
C VAL A 135 2.80 -7.16 1.83
N THR A 136 2.58 -6.76 3.07
CA THR A 136 2.39 -7.69 4.18
C THR A 136 1.09 -7.41 4.90
N TYR A 137 0.41 -8.47 5.30
CA TYR A 137 -0.68 -8.41 6.27
C TYR A 137 -0.28 -9.20 7.52
N ALA A 138 -0.49 -8.61 8.69
CA ALA A 138 -0.36 -9.30 9.96
C ALA A 138 -1.65 -9.18 10.76
N GLU A 139 -2.21 -10.30 11.22
CA GLU A 139 -3.43 -10.28 12.05
C GLU A 139 -3.21 -9.52 13.37
N LYS A 140 -2.02 -9.64 13.94
CA LYS A 140 -1.52 -8.88 15.09
C LYS A 140 -0.11 -8.39 14.81
N ALA A 141 0.35 -7.39 15.57
CA ALA A 141 1.74 -6.96 15.48
C ALA A 141 2.69 -8.12 15.82
N VAL A 142 3.75 -8.30 15.03
CA VAL A 142 4.71 -9.39 15.18
C VAL A 142 6.10 -8.81 15.43
N LYS A 143 6.76 -9.32 16.48
CA LYS A 143 8.18 -9.11 16.73
C LYS A 143 8.83 -10.44 17.05
N VAL A 144 9.65 -10.96 16.14
CA VAL A 144 10.31 -12.27 16.30
C VAL A 144 11.72 -12.24 15.76
N GLU A 145 12.57 -13.05 16.39
CA GLU A 145 13.94 -13.32 15.97
C GLU A 145 14.18 -14.83 15.97
N PHE A 146 14.86 -15.34 14.94
CA PHE A 146 15.15 -16.76 14.80
C PHE A 146 16.27 -17.00 13.78
N ASP A 147 16.90 -18.17 13.84
CA ASP A 147 18.01 -18.54 12.96
C ASP A 147 17.63 -19.67 12.01
N THR A 148 18.14 -19.64 10.78
CA THR A 148 18.11 -20.77 9.83
C THR A 148 19.53 -21.23 9.53
N GLU A 149 19.71 -22.53 9.30
CA GLU A 149 21.05 -23.13 9.13
C GLU A 149 21.52 -23.19 7.67
N ALA A 150 20.59 -23.19 6.70
CA ALA A 150 20.91 -23.34 5.28
C ALA A 150 20.10 -22.37 4.40
N PRO A 151 20.65 -21.19 4.03
CA PRO A 151 21.93 -20.65 4.48
C PRO A 151 21.89 -20.21 5.96
N PRO A 152 23.06 -20.14 6.65
CA PRO A 152 23.16 -19.55 7.97
C PRO A 152 22.63 -18.11 7.94
N MET A 153 21.52 -17.85 8.62
CA MET A 153 20.86 -16.56 8.57
C MET A 153 20.12 -16.27 9.89
N HIS A 154 20.37 -15.10 10.43
CA HIS A 154 19.61 -14.53 11.53
C HIS A 154 18.50 -13.65 10.98
N HIS A 155 17.26 -13.91 11.41
CA HIS A 155 16.07 -13.21 10.97
C HIS A 155 15.58 -12.27 12.07
N ASN A 156 15.22 -11.05 11.71
CA ASN A 156 14.56 -10.10 12.59
C ASN A 156 13.32 -9.52 11.91
N TRP A 157 12.14 -9.84 12.44
CA TRP A 157 10.87 -9.38 11.88
C TRP A 157 10.20 -8.43 12.86
N THR A 158 9.83 -7.25 12.39
CA THR A 158 9.04 -6.26 13.12
C THR A 158 7.92 -5.78 12.19
N LEU A 159 6.73 -6.35 12.36
CA LEU A 159 5.57 -6.11 11.49
C LEU A 159 4.43 -5.48 12.29
N ASN A 160 3.83 -4.45 11.71
CA ASN A 160 2.64 -3.81 12.27
C ASN A 160 1.40 -4.65 11.96
N GLN A 161 0.40 -4.58 12.85
CA GLN A 161 -0.91 -5.14 12.59
C GLN A 161 -1.55 -4.51 11.34
N GLY A 162 -2.27 -5.33 10.57
CA GLY A 162 -2.96 -4.94 9.35
C GLY A 162 -2.05 -4.97 8.13
N TRP A 163 -2.50 -4.32 7.05
CA TRP A 163 -1.73 -4.16 5.83
C TRP A 163 -0.58 -3.17 6.07
N SER A 164 0.61 -3.49 5.59
CA SER A 164 1.79 -2.62 5.56
C SER A 164 2.69 -2.94 4.37
N ARG A 165 3.56 -1.99 3.98
CA ARG A 165 4.78 -2.31 3.24
C ARG A 165 5.81 -2.79 4.25
N ALA A 166 6.39 -3.96 4.02
CA ALA A 166 7.53 -4.44 4.78
C ALA A 166 8.80 -4.27 3.94
N GLU A 167 9.70 -3.41 4.42
CA GLU A 167 11.04 -3.27 3.86
C GLU A 167 11.83 -4.56 4.09
N HIS A 168 12.52 -4.99 3.05
CA HIS A 168 13.27 -6.24 3.06
C HIS A 168 14.76 -5.99 2.85
N TYR A 169 15.56 -6.38 3.83
CA TYR A 169 17.01 -6.28 3.74
C TYR A 169 17.66 -7.63 3.98
N VAL A 170 18.61 -7.98 3.12
CA VAL A 170 19.51 -9.12 3.32
C VAL A 170 20.93 -8.62 3.14
N TYR A 171 21.78 -8.84 4.15
CA TYR A 171 23.20 -8.50 4.07
C TYR A 171 24.03 -9.49 4.89
N ARG A 172 25.32 -9.58 4.60
CA ARG A 172 26.28 -10.33 5.41
C ARG A 172 27.24 -9.34 6.09
N PRO A 173 27.23 -9.24 7.43
CA PRO A 173 28.21 -8.42 8.14
C PRO A 173 29.63 -8.84 7.78
N LEU A 174 30.55 -7.87 7.74
CA LEU A 174 31.97 -8.16 7.46
C LEU A 174 32.53 -9.12 8.52
N GLY A 175 33.17 -10.19 8.07
CA GLY A 175 33.73 -11.23 8.95
C GLY A 175 32.71 -12.21 9.55
N SER A 176 31.42 -12.11 9.19
CA SER A 176 30.39 -13.07 9.61
C SER A 176 30.17 -14.16 8.58
N GLY A 177 30.02 -15.41 9.03
CA GLY A 177 29.51 -16.52 8.22
C GLY A 177 27.97 -16.54 8.10
N THR A 178 27.29 -15.73 8.89
CA THR A 178 25.82 -15.69 9.02
C THR A 178 25.26 -14.42 8.40
N PHE A 179 24.28 -14.58 7.51
CA PHE A 179 23.53 -13.47 6.92
C PHE A 179 22.56 -12.86 7.94
N GLN A 180 22.21 -11.62 7.75
CA GLN A 180 21.15 -10.91 8.47
C GLN A 180 20.01 -10.66 7.50
N ARG A 181 18.79 -11.02 7.90
CA ARG A 181 17.57 -10.74 7.15
C ARG A 181 16.59 -9.97 8.01
N LEU A 182 16.15 -8.81 7.52
CA LEU A 182 15.22 -7.94 8.23
C LEU A 182 13.94 -7.75 7.42
N TRP A 183 12.83 -7.80 8.16
CA TRP A 183 11.51 -7.42 7.69
C TRP A 183 10.94 -6.34 8.60
N ARG A 184 10.70 -5.15 8.07
CA ARG A 184 10.24 -4.01 8.87
C ARG A 184 9.06 -3.32 8.22
N SER A 185 7.92 -3.27 8.90
CA SER A 185 6.79 -2.44 8.45
C SER A 185 7.18 -0.96 8.45
N THR A 186 6.82 -0.27 7.37
CA THR A 186 6.97 1.17 7.22
C THR A 186 5.62 1.84 7.01
N ALA A 187 5.53 3.13 7.37
CA ALA A 187 4.36 3.96 7.11
C ALA A 187 4.30 4.44 5.65
N LEU A 188 5.41 4.37 4.91
CA LEU A 188 5.51 4.83 3.53
C LEU A 188 5.22 3.70 2.55
N TRP A 189 4.13 3.82 1.82
CA TRP A 189 3.67 2.83 0.84
C TRP A 189 4.12 3.15 -0.59
N ASP A 190 5.37 3.55 -0.78
CA ASP A 190 5.96 3.76 -2.12
C ASP A 190 6.86 2.56 -2.48
N PHE A 191 6.55 1.88 -3.58
CA PHE A 191 7.28 0.74 -4.09
C PHE A 191 7.95 1.11 -5.41
N TRP A 192 9.16 0.59 -5.64
CA TRP A 192 9.82 0.69 -6.92
C TRP A 192 10.15 -0.70 -7.48
N LEU A 193 9.57 -1.05 -8.62
CA LEU A 193 9.88 -2.27 -9.34
C LEU A 193 11.06 -2.00 -10.26
N HIS A 194 12.18 -2.64 -9.93
CA HIS A 194 13.40 -2.58 -10.73
C HIS A 194 13.69 -3.96 -11.33
N PRO A 195 14.54 -4.04 -12.37
CA PRO A 195 15.09 -5.32 -12.81
C PRO A 195 15.81 -6.00 -11.65
N ALA A 196 15.86 -7.33 -11.63
CA ALA A 196 16.61 -8.03 -10.60
C ALA A 196 18.04 -7.47 -10.56
N THR A 197 18.40 -6.78 -9.48
CA THR A 197 19.80 -6.45 -9.23
C THR A 197 20.51 -7.77 -9.02
N PRO A 198 21.48 -8.14 -9.87
CA PRO A 198 22.26 -9.33 -9.61
C PRO A 198 22.85 -9.19 -8.20
N LEU A 199 22.74 -10.25 -7.39
CA LEU A 199 23.52 -10.38 -6.17
C LEU A 199 24.99 -10.43 -6.63
N THR A 200 25.60 -9.27 -6.78
CA THR A 200 27.05 -9.15 -6.90
C THR A 200 27.59 -9.43 -5.50
N SER A 201 27.72 -10.72 -5.20
CA SER A 201 28.57 -11.18 -4.12
C SER A 201 30.00 -10.77 -4.47
N MET A 202 30.60 -9.90 -3.66
CA MET A 202 32.05 -9.91 -3.45
C MET A 202 32.44 -11.16 -2.66
#